data_AF-S5YUX8-F1
#
_entry.id   AF-S5YUX8-F1
#
_cell.length_a   1.000
_cell.length_b   1.000
_cell.length_c   1.000
_cell.angle_alpha   90.00
_cell.angle_beta   90.00
_cell.angle_gamma   90.00
#
_symmetry.space_group_name_H-M   'P 1'
#
loop_
_entity.id
_entity.type
_entity.pdbx_description
1 polymer ?
#
loop_
_entity_poly.entity_id
_entity_poly.type
_entity_poly.pdbx_seq_one_letter_code
_entity_poly.pdbx_strand_id
1 'polypeptide(L)' 'MSQRLKEELAKELGFYDVVQREGWGAIRAKDAGNMVRLAIERAERQLAGKTE' A
#
# COMPACT_ATOMS: atom_id res chain seq x y z
N MET A 1 9.63 -1.24 -3.22
CA MET A 1 8.69 -0.69 -2.21
C MET A 1 9.29 -0.94 -0.83
N SER A 2 9.53 0.11 -0.04
CA SER A 2 10.05 -0.05 1.33
C SER A 2 9.04 -0.78 2.21
N GLN A 3 9.50 -1.50 3.25
CA GLN A 3 8.62 -2.18 4.20
C GLN A 3 7.61 -1.22 4.83
N ARG A 4 8.10 -0.08 5.33
CA ARG A 4 7.28 0.98 5.93
C ARG A 4 6.11 1.41 5.03
N LEU A 5 6.37 1.64 3.74
CA LEU A 5 5.32 2.05 2.81
C LEU A 5 4.27 0.94 2.64
N LYS A 6 4.69 -0.34 2.59
CA LYS A 6 3.72 -1.44 2.54
C LYS A 6 2.81 -1.44 3.75
N GLU A 7 3.37 -1.28 4.95
CA GLU A 7 2.61 -1.29 6.20
C GLU A 7 1.64 -0.10 6.30
N GLU A 8 2.07 1.09 5.88
CA GLU A 8 1.21 2.28 5.83
C GLU A 8 0.02 2.06 4.88
N LEU A 9 0.27 1.54 3.68
CA LEU A 9 -0.79 1.24 2.71
C LEU A 9 -1.73 0.14 3.22
N ALA A 10 -1.19 -0.90 3.87
CA ALA A 10 -1.99 -1.97 4.45
C ALA A 10 -2.89 -1.47 5.60
N LYS A 11 -2.41 -0.49 6.38
CA LYS A 11 -3.21 0.17 7.44
C LYS A 11 -4.33 1.01 6.84
N GLU A 12 -4.01 1.82 5.82
CA GLU A 12 -4.98 2.66 5.12
C GLU A 12 -6.07 1.85 4.40
N LEU A 13 -5.70 0.69 3.86
CA LEU A 13 -6.62 -0.23 3.20
C LEU A 13 -7.29 -1.22 4.16
N GLY A 14 -6.94 -1.20 5.45
CA GLY A 14 -7.61 -1.97 6.50
C GLY A 14 -7.32 -3.48 6.50
N PHE A 15 -6.24 -3.94 5.85
CA PHE A 15 -5.84 -5.36 5.85
C PHE A 15 -4.55 -5.62 6.62
N TYR A 16 -3.99 -4.62 7.30
CA TYR A 16 -2.77 -4.76 8.08
C TYR A 16 -2.84 -5.87 9.13
N ASP A 17 -4.01 -6.08 9.76
CA ASP A 17 -4.19 -7.14 10.75
C ASP A 17 -3.97 -8.54 10.17
N VAL A 18 -4.37 -8.76 8.91
CA VAL A 18 -4.14 -10.02 8.19
C VAL A 18 -2.64 -10.20 7.94
N VAL A 19 -1.95 -9.14 7.53
CA VAL A 19 -0.49 -9.15 7.32
C VAL A 19 0.25 -9.45 8.62
N GLN A 20 -0.18 -8.88 9.75
CA GLN A 20 0.45 -9.13 11.05
C GLN A 20 0.25 -10.57 11.54
N ARG A 21 -0.94 -11.14 11.33
CA ARG A 21 -1.30 -12.47 11.83
C ARG A 21 -0.83 -13.61 10.94
N GLU A 22 -0.98 -13.43 9.62
CA GLU A 22 -0.83 -14.51 8.63
C GLU A 22 0.25 -14.19 7.58
N GLY A 23 0.78 -12.96 7.60
CA GLY A 23 1.80 -12.51 6.65
C GLY A 23 1.21 -11.97 5.35
N TRP A 24 2.11 -11.45 4.50
CA TRP A 24 1.75 -10.88 3.20
C TRP A 24 1.18 -11.91 2.22
N GLY A 25 1.41 -13.21 2.43
CA GLY A 25 0.87 -14.28 1.57
C GLY A 25 -0.62 -14.54 1.77
N ALA A 26 -1.21 -14.07 2.88
CA ALA A 26 -2.61 -14.30 3.21
C ALA A 26 -3.57 -13.20 2.70
N ILE A 27 -3.03 -12.11 2.16
CA ILE A 27 -3.86 -11.03 1.60
C ILE A 27 -4.50 -11.50 0.29
N ARG A 28 -5.71 -11.01 -0.01
CA ARG A 28 -6.38 -11.38 -1.26
C ARG A 28 -5.75 -10.64 -2.43
N ALA A 29 -5.86 -11.19 -3.63
CA ALA A 29 -5.38 -10.53 -4.85
C ALA A 29 -5.95 -9.10 -5.02
N LYS A 30 -7.20 -8.88 -4.60
CA LYS A 30 -7.82 -7.54 -4.58
C LYS A 30 -7.11 -6.56 -3.64
N ASP A 31 -6.63 -7.01 -2.48
CA ASP A 31 -5.99 -6.17 -1.47
C ASP A 31 -4.60 -5.75 -1.95
N ALA A 32 -3.88 -6.69 -2.58
CA ALA A 32 -2.62 -6.42 -3.26
C ALA A 32 -2.80 -5.42 -4.43
N GLY A 33 -3.85 -5.60 -5.25
CA GLY A 33 -4.17 -4.69 -6.35
C GLY A 33 -4.48 -3.27 -5.87
N ASN A 34 -5.32 -3.14 -4.84
CA ASN A 34 -5.65 -1.85 -4.23
C ASN A 34 -4.41 -1.19 -3.62
N MET A 35 -3.53 -1.95 -2.98
CA MET A 35 -2.27 -1.46 -2.42
C MET A 35 -1.36 -0.89 -3.51
N VAL A 36 -1.19 -1.60 -4.63
CA VAL A 36 -0.36 -1.13 -5.74
C VAL A 36 -0.95 0.12 -6.38
N ARG A 37 -2.28 0.14 -6.60
CA ARG A 37 -2.98 1.30 -7.15
C ARG A 37 -2.76 2.54 -6.28
N LEU A 38 -2.97 2.41 -4.97
CA LEU A 38 -2.80 3.51 -4.03
C LEU A 38 -1.36 3.99 -3.93
N ALA A 39 -0.39 3.07 -4.03
CA ALA A 39 1.03 3.41 -4.08
C ALA A 39 1.37 4.27 -5.32
N ILE A 40 0.83 3.91 -6.49
CA ILE A 40 1.00 4.67 -7.73
C ILE A 40 0.35 6.04 -7.62
N GLU A 41 -0.91 6.12 -7.18
CA GLU A 41 -1.61 7.40 -7.01
C GLU A 41 -0.85 8.34 -6.05
N ARG A 42 -0.30 7.82 -4.94
CA ARG A 42 0.53 8.59 -4.01
C ARG A 42 1.84 9.06 -4.64
N ALA A 43 2.47 8.22 -5.47
CA ALA A 43 3.71 8.59 -6.17
C ALA A 43 3.43 9.68 -7.22
N GLU A 44 2.35 9.55 -7.99
CA GLU A 44 1.92 10.55 -8.98
C GLU A 44 1.65 11.90 -8.31
N ARG A 45 0.92 11.93 -7.18
CA ARG A 45 0.67 13.16 -6.42
C ARG A 45 1.97 13.81 -5.90
N GLN A 46 2.91 13.00 -5.41
CA GLN A 46 4.21 13.50 -4.95
C GLN A 46 5.06 14.09 -6.08
N LEU A 47 4.99 13.51 -7.28
CA LEU A 47 5.68 14.03 -8.45
C LEU A 47 5.01 15.31 -8.98
N ALA A 48 3.68 15.33 -9.01
CA ALA A 48 2.91 16.51 -9.40
C ALA A 48 3.21 17.72 -8.50
N GLY A 49 3.30 17.53 -7.18
CA GLY A 49 3.61 18.59 -6.23
C GLY A 49 5.11 18.96 -6.10
N LYS A 50 6.00 18.30 -6.83
CA LYS A 50 7.45 18.60 -6.85
C LYS A 50 7.89 19.47 -8.03
N THR A 51 6.95 19.90 -8.87
CA THR A 51 7.25 20.67 -10.09
C THR A 51 7.10 22.18 -9.88
N GLU A 52 6.99 22.66 -8.64
CA GLU A 52 6.95 24.09 -8.28
C GLU A 52 8.24 24.57 -7.61
#